data_AF-A0A8X6YHT9-F1
#
_entry.id   AF-A0A8X6YHT9-F1
#
_cell.length_a   1.000
_cell.length_b   1.000
_cell.length_c   1.000
_cell.angle_alpha   90.00
_cell.angle_beta   90.00
_cell.angle_gamma   90.00
#
_symmetry.space_group_name_H-M   'P 1'
#
loop_
_entity.id
_entity.type
_entity.pdbx_description
1 polymer ?
#
loop_
_entity_poly.entity_id
_entity_poly.type
_entity_poly.pdbx_seq_one_letter_code
_entity_poly.pdbx_strand_id
1 'polypeptide(L)'
;TQFRKIDENKFQYLLQAVVPKSKAALEVESIPATADNYPKAIAQLKDRFGQDLSVQIYVRDLLSMVMKNAASGRAGSSFLL
;
A
#
# COMPACT_ATOMS: atom_id res chain seq x y z
N THR A 1 -13.63 -6.64 -20.92
CA THR A 1 -12.23 -6.58 -21.43
C THR A 1 -11.26 -6.75 -20.28
N GLN A 2 -10.04 -7.26 -20.55
CA GLN A 2 -9.03 -7.61 -19.53
C GLN A 2 -8.64 -6.42 -18.63
N PHE A 3 -8.56 -5.20 -19.19
CA PHE A 3 -8.27 -3.96 -18.46
C PHE A 3 -9.24 -3.70 -17.30
N ARG A 4 -10.54 -3.92 -17.52
CA ARG A 4 -11.56 -3.74 -16.49
C ARG A 4 -11.33 -4.68 -15.30
N LYS A 5 -10.95 -5.93 -15.56
CA LYS A 5 -10.61 -6.90 -14.51
C LYS A 5 -9.33 -6.52 -13.75
N ILE A 6 -8.35 -5.90 -14.42
CA ILE A 6 -7.12 -5.44 -13.78
C ILE A 6 -7.42 -4.31 -12.80
N ASP A 7 -8.22 -3.31 -13.18
CA ASP A 7 -8.51 -2.18 -12.31
C ASP A 7 -9.41 -2.56 -11.13
N GLU A 8 -10.31 -3.52 -11.32
CA GLU A 8 -11.04 -4.17 -10.24
C GLU A 8 -10.07 -4.77 -9.20
N ASN A 9 -9.12 -5.59 -9.65
CA ASN A 9 -8.13 -6.21 -8.78
C ASN A 9 -7.23 -5.16 -8.08
N LYS A 10 -6.86 -4.07 -8.77
CA LYS A 10 -6.11 -2.97 -8.15
C LYS A 10 -6.93 -2.26 -7.07
N PHE A 11 -8.24 -2.12 -7.25
CA PHE A 11 -9.11 -1.57 -6.21
C PHE A 11 -9.13 -2.49 -4.98
N GLN A 12 -9.32 -3.79 -5.19
CA GLN A 12 -9.28 -4.76 -4.09
C GLN A 12 -7.94 -4.72 -3.35
N TYR A 13 -6.83 -4.57 -4.07
CA TYR A 13 -5.52 -4.38 -3.44
C TYR A 13 -5.43 -3.06 -2.65
N LEU A 14 -6.00 -1.97 -3.17
CA LEU A 14 -6.03 -0.67 -2.49
C LEU A 14 -6.75 -0.76 -1.14
N LEU A 15 -7.88 -1.48 -1.07
CA LEU A 15 -8.60 -1.74 0.18
C LEU A 15 -7.77 -2.51 1.21
N GLN A 16 -6.88 -3.40 0.76
CA GLN A 16 -5.98 -4.15 1.65
C GLN A 16 -4.74 -3.35 2.06
N ALA A 17 -4.33 -2.39 1.23
CA ALA A 17 -3.10 -1.63 1.43
C ALA A 17 -3.27 -0.45 2.40
N VAL A 18 -4.50 0.03 2.61
CA VAL A 18 -4.79 1.11 3.57
C VAL A 18 -4.73 0.61 5.02
N VAL A 19 -4.28 1.46 5.92
CA VAL A 19 -4.24 1.15 7.35
C VAL A 19 -5.69 1.14 7.90
N PRO A 20 -6.16 0.05 8.51
CA PRO A 20 -7.54 -0.03 9.02
C PRO A 20 -7.90 1.13 9.95
N LYS A 21 -9.14 1.63 9.86
CA LYS A 21 -9.68 2.76 10.65
C LYS A 21 -9.00 4.12 10.42
N SER A 22 -8.04 4.22 9.50
CA SER A 22 -7.47 5.51 9.10
C SER A 22 -8.47 6.34 8.28
N LYS A 23 -8.23 7.66 8.21
CA LYS A 23 -9.03 8.56 7.34
C LYS A 23 -8.99 8.12 5.87
N ALA A 24 -7.84 7.62 5.40
CA ALA A 24 -7.70 7.10 4.05
C ALA A 24 -8.48 5.79 3.85
N ALA A 25 -8.51 4.89 4.83
CA ALA A 25 -9.31 3.66 4.75
C ALA A 25 -10.81 3.96 4.67
N LEU A 26 -11.32 4.84 5.54
CA LEU A 26 -12.72 5.26 5.51
C LEU A 26 -13.11 5.88 4.15
N GLU A 27 -12.19 6.63 3.54
CA GLU A 27 -12.40 7.22 2.21
C GLU A 27 -12.53 6.15 1.13
N VAL A 28 -11.61 5.19 1.07
CA VAL A 28 -11.61 4.12 0.05
C VAL A 28 -12.77 3.16 0.25
N GLU A 29 -13.09 2.81 1.49
CA GLU A 29 -14.22 1.93 1.85
C GLU A 29 -15.58 2.53 1.47
N SER A 30 -15.69 3.87 1.41
CA SER A 30 -16.92 4.56 1.01
C SER A 30 -17.23 4.45 -0.49
N ILE A 31 -16.26 4.03 -1.31
CA ILE A 31 -16.36 3.96 -2.76
C ILE A 31 -16.55 2.49 -3.16
N PRO A 32 -17.57 2.14 -3.95
CA PRO A 32 -17.74 0.77 -4.43
C PRO A 32 -16.49 0.32 -5.19
N ALA A 33 -15.91 -0.79 -4.74
CA ALA A 33 -14.77 -1.41 -5.39
C ALA A 33 -15.22 -1.94 -6.75
N THR A 34 -15.03 -1.11 -7.76
CA THR A 34 -15.29 -1.42 -9.16
C THR A 34 -14.15 -0.87 -9.99
N ALA A 35 -13.90 -1.49 -11.14
CA ALA A 35 -12.91 -1.02 -12.12
C ALA A 35 -13.05 0.48 -12.47
N ASP A 36 -14.28 0.95 -12.67
CA ASP A 36 -14.56 2.34 -13.07
C ASP A 36 -14.30 3.35 -11.94
N ASN A 37 -14.28 2.87 -10.69
CA ASN A 37 -14.06 3.69 -9.52
C ASN A 37 -12.59 3.72 -9.06
N TYR A 38 -11.74 2.81 -9.56
CA TYR A 38 -10.32 2.79 -9.18
C TYR A 38 -9.61 4.11 -9.47
N PRO A 39 -9.72 4.71 -10.68
CA PRO A 39 -9.09 6.00 -10.96
C PRO A 39 -9.61 7.12 -10.06
N LYS A 40 -10.90 7.11 -9.70
CA LYS A 40 -11.54 8.11 -8.85
C LYS A 40 -11.02 8.04 -7.42
N ALA A 41 -10.96 6.83 -6.86
CA ALA A 41 -10.42 6.59 -5.53
C ALA A 41 -8.96 7.05 -5.42
N ILE A 42 -8.13 6.75 -6.44
CA ILE A 42 -6.74 7.21 -6.48
C ILE A 42 -6.65 8.74 -6.57
N ALA A 43 -7.46 9.39 -7.40
CA ALA A 43 -7.46 10.85 -7.52
C ALA A 43 -7.84 11.53 -6.20
N GLN A 44 -8.91 11.05 -5.55
CA GLN A 44 -9.38 11.56 -4.27
C GLN A 44 -8.36 11.36 -3.14
N LEU A 45 -7.70 10.19 -3.10
CA LEU A 45 -6.62 9.94 -2.15
C LEU A 45 -5.43 10.87 -2.36
N LYS A 46 -5.05 11.13 -3.63
CA LYS A 46 -3.95 12.05 -3.94
C LYS A 46 -4.29 13.49 -3.59
N ASP A 47 -5.52 13.93 -3.85
CA ASP A 47 -5.97 15.28 -3.52
C ASP A 47 -5.99 15.51 -2.01
N ARG A 48 -6.54 14.55 -1.25
CA ARG A 48 -6.73 14.68 0.20
C ARG A 48 -5.51 14.31 1.04
N PHE A 49 -4.68 13.38 0.55
CA PHE A 49 -3.59 12.78 1.32
C PHE A 49 -2.26 12.74 0.55
N GLY A 50 -2.11 13.44 -0.58
CA GLY A 50 -0.94 13.32 -1.46
C GLY A 50 0.42 13.47 -0.77
N GLN A 51 0.57 14.42 0.16
CA GLN A 51 1.80 14.55 0.96
C GLN A 51 1.92 13.46 2.03
N ASP A 52 0.86 13.21 2.80
CA ASP A 52 0.87 12.24 3.91
C ASP A 52 1.03 10.79 3.43
N LEU A 53 0.41 10.42 2.32
CA LEU A 53 0.47 9.08 1.73
C LEU A 53 1.86 8.80 1.17
N SER A 54 2.51 9.79 0.53
CA SER A 54 3.89 9.66 0.06
C SER A 54 4.88 9.45 1.22
N VAL A 55 4.73 10.19 2.32
CA VAL A 55 5.56 10.01 3.52
C VAL A 55 5.33 8.63 4.13
N GLN A 56 4.10 8.18 4.28
CA GLN A 56 3.79 6.87 4.85
C GLN A 56 4.31 5.71 4.00
N ILE A 57 4.14 5.78 2.67
CA ILE A 57 4.69 4.78 1.73
C ILE A 57 6.21 4.75 1.84
N TYR A 58 6.86 5.91 1.84
CA TYR A 58 8.31 6.02 1.95
C TYR A 58 8.83 5.46 3.28
N VAL A 59 8.19 5.78 4.41
CA VAL A 59 8.55 5.25 5.74
C VAL A 59 8.38 3.72 5.78
N ARG A 60 7.28 3.19 5.25
CA ARG A 60 7.05 1.74 5.17
C ARG A 60 8.12 1.05 4.34
N ASP A 61 8.46 1.60 3.18
CA ASP A 61 9.45 1.03 2.27
C ASP A 61 10.86 1.09 2.90
N LEU A 62 11.19 2.19 3.58
CA LEU A 62 12.43 2.35 4.35
C LEU A 62 12.51 1.33 5.51
N LEU A 63 11.45 1.19 6.30
CA LEU A 63 11.39 0.20 7.38
C LEU A 63 11.53 -1.24 6.84
N SER A 64 10.90 -1.55 5.71
CA SER A 64 11.04 -2.87 5.05
C SER A 64 12.49 -3.13 4.66
N MET A 65 13.19 -2.14 4.13
CA MET A 65 14.60 -2.24 3.78
C MET A 65 15.50 -2.45 5.02
N VAL A 66 15.27 -1.69 6.09
CA VAL A 66 16.00 -1.86 7.36
C VAL A 66 15.78 -3.26 7.94
N MET A 67 14.54 -3.76 7.94
CA MET A 67 14.24 -5.10 8.44
C MET A 67 14.90 -6.21 7.61
N LYS A 68 14.91 -6.08 6.27
CA LYS A 68 15.61 -7.01 5.39
C LYS A 68 17.11 -7.02 5.67
N ASN A 69 17.74 -5.86 5.80
CA ASN A 69 19.16 -5.75 6.11
C ASN A 69 19.49 -6.34 7.49
N ALA A 70 18.67 -6.07 8.51
CA ALA A 70 18.82 -6.63 9.85
C ALA A 70 18.63 -8.16 9.87
N ALA A 71 17.75 -8.70 9.03
CA ALA A 71 17.57 -10.14 8.88
C ALA A 71 18.76 -10.79 8.14
N SER A 72 19.31 -10.13 7.11
CA SER A 72 20.50 -10.59 6.39
C SER A 72 21.77 -10.59 7.27
N GLY A 73 21.88 -9.66 8.23
CA GLY A 73 22.99 -9.63 9.20
C GLY A 73 23.01 -10.81 10.18
N ARG A 74 21.87 -11.48 10.41
CA ARG A 74 21.78 -12.65 11.31
C ARG A 74 22.20 -13.97 10.64
N ALA A 75 22.31 -14.03 9.31
CA ALA A 75 22.75 -15.23 8.60
C ALA A 75 24.28 -15.41 8.59
N GLY A 76 25.05 -14.45 9.12
CA GLY A 76 26.52 -14.47 9.13
C GLY A 76 27.18 -15.04 10.38
N SER A 77 26.45 -15.66 11.30
CA SER A 77 27.00 -16.08 12.61
C SER A 77 26.51 -17.46 13.06
N SER A 78 26.52 -18.47 12.18
CA SER A 78 26.29 -19.87 12.58
C SER A 78 27.05 -20.90 11.74
N PHE A 79 28.19 -20.51 11.17
CA PHE A 79 29.24 -21.46 10.77
C PHE A 79 30.48 -21.01 11.53
N LEU A 80 31.12 -21.92 12.26
CA LEU A 80 32.21 -21.71 13.23
C LEU A 80 31.75 -21.37 14.65
N LEU A 81 31.20 -22.36 15.36
CA LEU A 81 31.69 -22.85 16.66
C LEU A 81 31.28 -24.33 16.81
#